data_AF-A0A3G4VY12-F1
#
_entry.id   AF-A0A3G4VY12-F1
#
_cell.length_a   1.000
_cell.length_b   1.000
_cell.length_c   1.000
_cell.angle_alpha   90.00
_cell.angle_beta   90.00
_cell.angle_gamma   90.00
#
_symmetry.space_group_name_H-M   'P 1'
#
loop_
_entity.id
_entity.type
_entity.pdbx_description
1 polymer ?
#
loop_
_entity_poly.entity_id
_entity_poly.type
_entity_poly.pdbx_seq_one_letter_code
_entity_poly.pdbx_strand_id
1 'polypeptide(L)'
;MSTPVRTALVSTAGHCEVACSFCFRADRARGFLTTATYTRALSRLKETGVEGVCLTGGEPTHHPDLRQLVRLALQFGMTVSIVTSARSEAEVTALAEVDHLLTNVTVSADSQGAMTLGRTNPECGLGRRDAQRRRNSLESPSPHLLGRGRRGSRAAR
;
A
#
# COMPACT_ATOMS: atom_id res chain seq x y z
N MET A 1 8.25 -35.03 11.34
CA MET A 1 7.24 -34.77 10.30
C MET A 1 6.72 -33.35 10.54
N SER A 2 6.88 -32.43 9.58
CA SER A 2 6.45 -31.04 9.74
C SER A 2 4.93 -30.98 9.66
N THR A 3 4.25 -30.72 10.78
CA THR A 3 2.81 -30.45 10.79
C THR A 3 2.56 -29.22 9.93
N PRO A 4 1.54 -29.21 9.04
CA PRO A 4 1.24 -28.02 8.25
C PRO A 4 0.84 -26.88 9.20
N VAL A 5 1.69 -25.86 9.29
CA VAL A 5 1.42 -24.67 10.10
C VAL A 5 0.15 -24.00 9.59
N ARG A 6 -0.85 -23.92 10.46
CA ARG A 6 -2.10 -23.22 10.17
C ARG A 6 -1.94 -21.76 10.60
N THR A 7 -1.69 -20.89 9.63
CA THR A 7 -1.52 -19.46 9.85
C THR A 7 -2.75 -18.68 9.38
N ALA A 8 -3.25 -17.77 10.21
CA ALA A 8 -4.29 -16.81 9.82
C ALA A 8 -3.68 -15.47 9.42
N LEU A 9 -4.18 -14.86 8.33
CA LEU A 9 -3.86 -13.47 7.99
C LEU A 9 -4.81 -12.54 8.77
N VAL A 10 -4.26 -11.60 9.53
CA VAL A 10 -5.03 -10.65 10.31
C VAL A 10 -4.76 -9.24 9.81
N SER A 11 -5.81 -8.56 9.37
CA SER A 11 -5.72 -7.15 8.99
C SER A 11 -5.80 -6.28 10.24
N THR A 12 -4.69 -5.60 10.56
CA THR A 12 -4.55 -4.81 11.79
C THR A 12 -4.84 -3.33 11.57
N ALA A 13 -4.42 -2.78 10.44
CA ALA A 13 -4.65 -1.39 10.06
C ALA A 13 -5.44 -1.32 8.74
N GLY A 14 -6.33 -0.34 8.61
CA GLY A 14 -7.08 -0.11 7.38
C GLY A 14 -6.39 0.82 6.37
N HIS A 15 -5.37 1.57 6.79
CA HIS A 15 -4.67 2.56 5.97
C HIS A 15 -3.20 2.18 5.70
N CYS A 16 -2.72 2.50 4.50
CA CYS A 16 -1.33 2.36 4.06
C CYS A 16 -0.98 3.60 3.24
N GLU A 17 0.15 4.24 3.55
CA GLU A 17 0.62 5.46 2.86
C GLU A 17 1.05 5.18 1.41
N VAL A 18 1.59 3.99 1.15
CA VAL A 18 2.05 3.58 -0.20
C VAL A 18 0.90 3.55 -1.21
N ALA A 19 -0.31 3.21 -0.74
CA ALA A 19 -1.56 3.26 -1.49
C ALA A 19 -1.52 2.60 -2.89
N CYS A 20 -0.79 1.49 -3.04
CA CYS A 20 -0.48 0.88 -4.34
C CYS A 20 -1.72 0.74 -5.25
N SER A 21 -1.60 1.10 -6.53
CA SER A 21 -2.75 1.08 -7.44
C SER A 21 -3.24 -0.32 -7.80
N PHE A 22 -2.41 -1.34 -7.57
CA PHE A 22 -2.71 -2.75 -7.81
C PHE A 22 -2.96 -3.53 -6.51
N CYS A 23 -3.05 -2.84 -5.36
CA CYS A 23 -3.37 -3.49 -4.10
C CYS A 23 -4.78 -4.09 -4.17
N PHE A 24 -4.89 -5.38 -3.88
CA PHE A 24 -6.14 -6.13 -3.88
C PHE A 24 -7.04 -5.84 -2.68
N ARG A 25 -6.59 -5.05 -1.69
CA ARG A 25 -7.41 -4.66 -0.55
C ARG A 25 -8.48 -3.66 -0.98
N ALA A 26 -9.73 -4.13 -0.97
CA ALA A 26 -10.92 -3.31 -1.18
C ALA A 26 -11.26 -2.44 0.04
N ASP A 27 -10.91 -2.89 1.26
CA ASP A 27 -10.99 -2.04 2.45
C ASP A 27 -9.76 -1.14 2.51
N ARG A 28 -10.01 0.17 2.41
CA ARG A 28 -9.07 1.24 2.76
C ARG A 28 -9.68 2.17 3.83
N ALA A 29 -10.65 1.64 4.57
CA ALA A 29 -11.36 2.41 5.58
C ALA A 29 -10.38 2.79 6.70
N ARG A 30 -10.48 4.02 7.20
CA ARG A 30 -9.66 4.46 8.32
C ARG A 30 -10.09 3.71 9.58
N GLY A 31 -9.14 3.09 10.27
CA GLY A 31 -9.41 2.36 11.50
C GLY A 31 -8.31 1.37 11.86
N PHE A 32 -8.27 1.03 13.13
CA PHE A 32 -7.35 0.04 13.70
C PHE A 32 -8.16 -1.09 14.32
N LEU A 33 -7.64 -2.31 14.21
CA LEU A 33 -8.20 -3.47 14.88
C LEU A 33 -8.00 -3.31 16.39
N THR A 34 -9.10 -3.14 17.13
CA THR A 34 -8.99 -3.01 18.59
C THR A 34 -8.40 -4.28 19.21
N THR A 35 -7.62 -4.11 20.28
CA THR A 35 -7.05 -5.23 21.04
C THR A 35 -8.13 -6.17 21.56
N ALA A 36 -9.28 -5.65 22.01
CA ALA A 36 -10.42 -6.47 22.47
C ALA A 36 -11.00 -7.36 21.35
N THR A 37 -11.19 -6.81 20.15
CA THR A 37 -11.63 -7.59 18.98
C THR A 37 -10.59 -8.61 18.58
N TYR A 38 -9.31 -8.23 18.60
CA TYR A 38 -8.21 -9.13 18.28
C TYR A 38 -8.09 -10.29 19.26
N THR A 39 -8.16 -10.05 20.58
CA THR A 39 -8.17 -11.10 21.61
C THR A 39 -9.32 -12.08 21.40
N ARG A 40 -10.53 -11.59 21.09
CA ARG A 40 -11.68 -12.45 20.76
C ARG A 40 -11.42 -13.29 19.50
N ALA A 41 -10.79 -12.72 18.49
CA ALA A 41 -10.41 -13.45 17.28
C ALA A 41 -9.37 -14.53 17.58
N LEU A 42 -8.31 -14.23 18.34
CA LEU A 42 -7.28 -15.18 18.74
C LEU A 42 -7.85 -16.37 19.51
N SER A 43 -8.81 -16.15 20.42
CA SER A 43 -9.51 -17.24 21.12
C SER A 43 -10.17 -18.22 20.15
N ARG A 44 -10.94 -17.69 19.18
CA ARG A 44 -11.62 -18.51 18.18
C ARG A 44 -10.64 -19.22 17.25
N LEU A 45 -9.59 -18.52 16.81
CA LEU A 45 -8.56 -19.11 15.97
C LEU A 45 -7.86 -20.27 16.69
N LYS A 46 -7.60 -20.14 17.99
CA LYS A 46 -7.01 -21.21 18.80
C LYS A 46 -7.90 -22.45 18.84
N GLU A 47 -9.21 -22.27 19.04
CA GLU A 47 -10.20 -23.36 19.03
C GLU A 47 -10.23 -24.11 17.69
N THR A 48 -9.95 -23.42 16.58
CA THR A 48 -9.86 -24.02 15.24
C THR A 48 -8.51 -24.69 14.92
N GLY A 49 -7.56 -24.67 15.86
CA GLY A 49 -6.23 -25.25 15.68
C GLY A 49 -5.27 -24.39 14.85
N VAL A 50 -5.46 -23.07 14.82
CA VAL A 50 -4.50 -22.12 14.24
C VAL A 50 -3.30 -21.99 15.19
N GLU A 51 -2.10 -22.09 14.61
CA GLU A 51 -0.82 -22.12 15.33
C GLU A 51 0.00 -20.84 15.12
N GLY A 52 -0.39 -20.01 14.14
CA GLY A 52 0.30 -18.76 13.85
C GLY A 52 -0.63 -17.69 13.31
N VAL A 53 -0.19 -16.44 13.43
CA VAL A 53 -0.86 -15.29 12.83
C VAL A 53 0.15 -14.46 12.04
N CYS A 54 -0.28 -13.96 10.90
CA CYS A 54 0.46 -12.99 10.11
C CYS A 54 -0.25 -11.65 10.19
N LEU A 55 0.42 -10.65 10.77
CA LEU A 55 -0.07 -9.29 10.86
C LEU A 55 0.11 -8.61 9.50
N THR A 56 -1.01 -8.13 8.96
CA THR A 56 -1.12 -7.51 7.63
C THR A 56 -2.09 -6.32 7.70
N GLY A 57 -2.57 -5.87 6.55
CA GLY A 57 -3.65 -4.92 6.40
C GLY A 57 -3.28 -3.84 5.41
N GLY A 58 -3.44 -2.59 5.80
CA GLY A 58 -2.73 -1.47 5.22
C GLY A 58 -1.24 -1.59 5.56
N GLU A 59 -0.75 -0.76 6.48
CA GLU A 59 0.60 -0.91 7.03
C GLU A 59 0.49 -1.29 8.52
N PRO A 60 0.82 -2.54 8.91
CA PRO A 60 0.67 -2.99 10.30
C PRO A 60 1.56 -2.22 11.29
N THR A 61 2.71 -1.71 10.85
CA THR A 61 3.61 -0.93 11.71
C THR A 61 3.02 0.43 12.12
N HIS A 62 1.98 0.91 11.44
CA HIS A 62 1.25 2.13 11.82
C HIS A 62 0.24 1.91 12.96
N HIS A 63 0.04 0.67 13.40
CA HIS A 63 -0.88 0.36 14.49
C HIS A 63 -0.31 0.86 15.83
N PRO A 64 -1.01 1.73 16.59
CA PRO A 64 -0.49 2.30 17.84
C PRO A 64 -0.15 1.23 18.88
N ASP A 65 -0.93 0.14 18.91
CA ASP A 65 -0.73 -0.98 19.82
C ASP A 65 0.01 -2.18 19.18
N LEU A 66 0.83 -2.00 18.14
CA LEU A 66 1.50 -3.11 17.43
C LEU A 66 2.16 -4.11 18.39
N ARG A 67 2.96 -3.60 19.33
CA ARG A 67 3.65 -4.43 20.34
C ARG A 67 2.67 -5.24 21.19
N GLN A 68 1.53 -4.66 21.55
CA GLN A 68 0.50 -5.35 22.31
C GLN A 68 -0.16 -6.46 21.47
N LEU A 69 -0.41 -6.23 20.18
CA LEU A 69 -0.94 -7.26 19.28
C LEU A 69 0.03 -8.45 19.17
N VAL A 70 1.33 -8.20 18.99
CA VAL A 70 2.35 -9.26 18.95
C VAL A 70 2.35 -10.05 20.26
N ARG A 71 2.37 -9.36 21.41
CA ARG A 71 2.36 -10.02 22.73
C ARG A 71 1.09 -10.85 22.98
N LEU A 72 -0.08 -10.34 22.56
CA LEU A 72 -1.33 -11.08 22.71
C LEU A 72 -1.30 -12.39 21.94
N ALA A 73 -0.85 -12.40 20.68
CA ALA A 73 -0.75 -13.65 19.90
C ALA A 73 0.18 -14.68 20.56
N LEU A 74 1.33 -14.22 21.06
CA LEU A 74 2.26 -15.08 21.80
C LEU A 74 1.65 -15.65 23.09
N GLN A 75 0.83 -14.88 23.80
CA GLN A 75 0.12 -15.36 25.01
C GLN A 75 -0.89 -16.47 24.70
N PHE A 76 -1.47 -16.50 23.50
CA PHE A 76 -2.30 -17.61 23.02
C PHE A 76 -1.47 -18.80 22.51
N GLY A 77 -0.14 -18.74 22.63
CA GLY A 77 0.78 -19.75 22.15
C GLY A 77 0.77 -19.86 20.62
N MET A 78 0.61 -18.74 19.92
CA MET A 78 0.70 -18.65 18.46
C MET A 78 2.02 -18.01 18.04
N THR A 79 2.60 -18.47 16.94
CA THR A 79 3.71 -17.76 16.27
C THR A 79 3.21 -16.50 15.59
N VAL A 80 4.09 -15.51 15.42
CA VAL A 80 3.73 -14.22 14.83
C VAL A 80 4.67 -13.90 13.68
N SER A 81 4.11 -13.57 12.53
CA SER A 81 4.82 -12.98 11.40
C SER A 81 4.19 -11.65 11.00
N ILE A 82 4.88 -10.86 10.20
CA ILE A 82 4.37 -9.58 9.70
C ILE A 82 4.67 -9.41 8.21
N VAL A 83 3.74 -8.80 7.48
CA VAL A 83 3.95 -8.32 6.11
C VAL A 83 3.91 -6.80 6.14
N THR A 84 5.00 -6.15 5.78
CA THR A 84 5.17 -4.69 5.84
C THR A 84 5.76 -4.14 4.55
N SER A 85 5.55 -2.85 4.29
CA SER A 85 6.22 -2.14 3.21
C SER A 85 7.61 -1.61 3.62
N ALA A 86 7.84 -1.38 4.92
CA ALA A 86 9.08 -0.86 5.50
C ALA A 86 9.67 0.33 4.71
N ARG A 87 8.82 1.29 4.35
CA ARG A 87 9.14 2.41 3.46
C ARG A 87 9.71 3.63 4.18
N SER A 88 9.35 3.81 5.44
CA SER A 88 9.82 4.92 6.27
C SER A 88 10.71 4.43 7.42
N GLU A 89 11.57 5.32 7.92
CA GLU A 89 12.40 5.04 9.10
C GLU A 89 11.52 4.69 10.32
N ALA A 90 10.38 5.37 10.47
CA ALA A 90 9.42 5.09 11.54
C ALA A 90 8.87 3.65 11.49
N GLU A 91 8.54 3.14 10.31
CA GLU A 91 8.10 1.75 10.13
C GLU A 91 9.20 0.76 10.51
N VAL A 92 10.45 1.03 10.10
CA VAL A 92 11.61 0.20 10.42
C VAL A 92 11.91 0.22 11.93
N THR A 93 11.84 1.38 12.57
CA THR A 93 12.00 1.50 14.03
C THR A 93 10.92 0.72 14.78
N ALA A 94 9.65 0.90 14.41
CA ALA A 94 8.54 0.18 15.04
C ALA A 94 8.68 -1.35 14.87
N LEU A 95 9.16 -1.80 13.71
CA LEU A 95 9.45 -3.21 13.47
C LEU A 95 10.60 -3.71 14.35
N ALA A 96 11.70 -2.95 14.47
CA ALA A 96 12.86 -3.33 15.28
C ALA A 96 12.50 -3.52 16.77
N GLU A 97 11.50 -2.79 17.29
CA GLU A 97 11.00 -2.97 18.65
C GLU A 97 10.37 -4.34 18.91
N VAL A 98 9.86 -5.00 17.87
CA VAL A 98 9.14 -6.28 17.98
C VAL A 98 9.81 -7.44 17.25
N ASP A 99 10.84 -7.19 16.43
CA ASP A 99 11.49 -8.19 15.56
C ASP A 99 11.92 -9.46 16.31
N HIS A 100 12.52 -9.33 17.49
CA HIS A 100 12.93 -10.44 18.34
C HIS A 100 11.79 -11.38 18.82
N LEU A 101 10.54 -10.95 18.67
CA LEU A 101 9.33 -11.71 18.97
C LEU A 101 8.70 -12.36 17.74
N LEU A 102 9.14 -11.96 16.54
CA LEU A 102 8.58 -12.42 15.28
C LEU A 102 9.33 -13.65 14.79
N THR A 103 8.59 -14.57 14.18
CA THR A 103 9.17 -15.75 13.51
C THR A 103 9.74 -15.38 12.15
N ASN A 104 9.13 -14.41 11.46
CA ASN A 104 9.67 -13.83 10.24
C ASN A 104 9.06 -12.44 9.97
N VAL A 105 9.77 -11.69 9.14
CA VAL A 105 9.33 -10.42 8.55
C VAL A 105 9.33 -10.58 7.04
N THR A 106 8.20 -10.29 6.41
CA THR A 106 8.09 -10.25 4.95
C THR A 106 8.00 -8.79 4.51
N VAL A 107 8.98 -8.34 3.72
CA VAL A 107 9.01 -6.98 3.17
C VAL A 107 8.50 -7.01 1.73
N SER A 108 7.49 -6.19 1.45
CA SER A 108 6.92 -6.06 0.10
C SER A 108 7.77 -5.12 -0.76
N ALA A 109 8.56 -5.71 -1.66
CA ALA A 109 9.36 -5.00 -2.64
C ALA A 109 8.90 -5.35 -4.06
N ASP A 110 8.26 -4.39 -4.74
CA ASP A 110 7.81 -4.55 -6.13
C ASP A 110 8.96 -4.29 -7.12
N SER A 111 8.93 -3.16 -7.83
CA SER A 111 9.98 -2.78 -8.77
C SER A 111 10.21 -1.28 -8.81
N GLN A 112 11.42 -0.89 -9.20
CA GLN A 112 11.74 0.51 -9.49
C GLN A 112 10.86 1.08 -10.62
N GLY A 113 10.45 0.25 -11.59
CA GLY A 113 9.52 0.63 -12.65
C GLY A 113 8.14 1.00 -12.10
N ALA A 114 7.60 0.21 -11.18
CA ALA A 114 6.33 0.53 -10.52
C ALA A 114 6.39 1.84 -9.73
N MET A 115 7.51 2.09 -9.04
CA MET A 115 7.75 3.37 -8.34
C MET A 115 7.80 4.54 -9.32
N THR A 116 8.53 4.38 -10.41
CA THR A 116 8.69 5.38 -11.48
C THR A 116 7.37 5.73 -12.17
N LEU A 117 6.46 4.76 -12.29
CA LEU A 117 5.12 4.95 -12.84
C LEU A 117 4.12 5.49 -11.80
N GLY A 118 4.54 5.73 -10.56
CA GLY A 118 3.68 6.18 -9.47
C GLY A 118 2.65 5.14 -9.03
N ARG A 119 2.91 3.85 -9.29
CA ARG A 119 2.02 2.73 -8.92
C ARG A 119 2.17 2.33 -7.45
N THR A 120 3.32 2.65 -6.85
CA THR A 120 3.70 2.39 -5.45
C THR A 120 4.36 3.61 -4.78
N ASN A 121 4.26 4.78 -5.41
CA ASN A 121 4.66 6.06 -4.84
C ASN A 121 3.79 7.17 -5.48
N PRO A 122 2.66 7.53 -4.84
CA PRO A 122 1.73 8.52 -5.39
C PRO A 122 2.40 9.87 -5.69
N GLU A 123 3.38 10.26 -4.88
CA GLU A 123 4.12 11.53 -5.00
C GLU A 123 4.97 11.58 -6.28
N CYS A 124 5.59 10.45 -6.66
CA CYS A 124 6.39 10.36 -7.89
C CYS A 124 5.54 10.38 -9.17
N GLY A 125 4.30 9.88 -9.10
CA GLY A 125 3.35 9.85 -10.22
C GLY A 125 2.73 11.20 -10.59
N LEU A 126 2.69 12.15 -9.66
CA LEU A 126 2.14 13.50 -9.87
C LEU A 126 3.07 14.35 -10.75
N GLY A 127 4.37 14.37 -10.45
CA GLY A 127 5.36 15.13 -11.22
C GLY A 127 5.49 14.67 -12.69
N ARG A 128 5.28 13.38 -12.96
CA ARG A 128 5.31 12.84 -14.33
C ARG A 128 4.03 13.08 -15.13
N ARG A 129 2.85 13.11 -14.49
CA ARG A 129 1.62 13.47 -15.19
C ARG A 129 1.68 14.91 -15.69
N ASP A 130 2.20 15.83 -14.88
CA ASP A 130 2.43 17.21 -15.33
C ASP A 130 3.53 17.32 -16.39
N ALA A 131 4.65 16.58 -16.25
CA ALA A 131 5.72 16.58 -17.25
C ALA A 131 5.30 15.94 -18.59
N GLN A 132 4.50 14.87 -18.57
CA GLN A 132 3.97 14.21 -19.76
C GLN A 132 2.87 15.04 -20.40
N ARG A 133 1.98 15.67 -19.61
CA ARG A 133 0.96 16.59 -20.13
C ARG A 133 1.60 17.82 -20.77
N ARG A 134 2.68 18.35 -20.20
CA ARG A 134 3.50 19.42 -20.81
C ARG A 134 4.20 18.97 -22.09
N ARG A 135 4.77 17.76 -22.14
CA ARG A 135 5.35 17.18 -23.38
C ARG A 135 4.30 16.99 -24.47
N ASN A 136 3.18 16.33 -24.17
CA ASN A 136 2.09 16.13 -25.14
C ASN A 136 1.45 17.45 -25.61
N SER A 137 1.48 18.51 -24.79
CA SER A 137 0.97 19.85 -25.18
C SER A 137 1.95 20.60 -26.12
N LEU A 138 3.25 20.29 -26.05
CA LEU A 138 4.27 20.85 -26.94
C LEU A 138 4.37 20.08 -28.27
N GLU A 139 3.93 18.82 -28.29
CA GLU A 139 3.92 17.94 -29.48
C GLU A 139 2.59 17.98 -30.26
N SER A 140 1.65 18.84 -29.88
CA SER A 140 0.42 19.06 -30.65
C SER A 140 0.70 20.09 -31.77
N PRO A 141 0.78 19.69 -33.07
CA PRO A 141 0.90 20.68 -34.13
C PRO A 141 -0.44 21.41 -34.23
N SER A 142 -0.41 22.74 -34.15
CA SER A 142 -1.59 23.57 -34.40
C SER A 142 -2.17 23.24 -35.78
N PRO A 143 -3.41 22.74 -35.89
CA PRO A 143 -4.07 22.73 -37.17
C PRO A 143 -4.52 24.17 -37.41
N HIS A 144 -3.92 24.86 -38.38
CA HIS A 144 -4.55 25.88 -39.24
C HIS A 144 -3.47 26.77 -39.89
N LEU A 145 -2.74 26.22 -40.85
CA LEU A 145 -2.21 27.00 -41.97
C LEU A 145 -2.49 26.23 -43.28
N LEU A 146 -3.74 26.24 -43.71
CA LEU A 146 -4.13 25.89 -45.09
C LEU A 146 -5.04 27.00 -45.60
N GLY A 147 -4.53 27.70 -46.61
CA GLY A 147 -5.03 28.98 -47.06
C GLY A 147 -6.42 28.97 -47.70
N ARG A 148 -7.00 30.17 -47.78
CA ARG A 148 -8.11 30.49 -48.69
C ARG A 148 -7.86 31.85 -49.34
N GLY A 149 -7.46 31.77 -50.62
CA GLY A 149 -8.09 32.46 -51.75
C GLY A 149 -8.28 33.98 -51.67
N ARG A 150 -7.50 34.68 -52.50
CA ARG A 150 -7.80 36.02 -53.01
C ARG A 150 -9.28 36.14 -53.41
N ARG A 151 -9.98 37.12 -52.86
CA ARG A 151 -11.22 37.66 -53.44
C ARG A 151 -10.98 39.13 -53.77
N GLY A 152 -11.16 39.48 -55.05
CA GLY A 152 -11.23 40.85 -55.51
C GLY A 152 -12.58 41.47 -55.20
N SER A 153 -12.58 42.78 -54.97
CA SER A 153 -13.76 43.66 -55.04
C SER A 153 -13.26 45.08 -55.36
N ARG A 154 -13.35 45.49 -56.63
CA ARG A 154 -14.19 46.61 -57.11
C ARG A 154 -14.24 47.81 -56.16
N ALA A 155 -13.48 48.84 -56.49
CA ALA A 155 -13.71 50.21 -56.03
C ALA A 155 -14.73 50.87 -56.97
N ALA A 156 -15.75 51.47 -56.36
CA ALA A 156 -16.68 52.39 -56.99
C ALA A 156 -16.33 53.80 -56.49
N ARG A 157 -15.99 54.70 -57.43
CA ARG A 157 -16.34 56.13 -57.55
C ARG A 157 -15.34 56.83 -58.44
#